data_AF-A0A6N2AEA5-F1
#
_entry.id   AF-A0A6N2AEA5-F1
#
_cell.length_a   1.000
_cell.length_b   1.000
_cell.length_c   1.000
_cell.angle_alpha   90.00
_cell.angle_beta   90.00
_cell.angle_gamma   90.00
#
_symmetry.space_group_name_H-M   'P 1'
#
loop_
_entity.id
_entity.type
_entity.pdbx_description
1 polymer ?
#
loop_
_entity_poly.entity_id
_entity_poly.type
_entity_poly.pdbx_seq_one_letter_code
_entity_poly.pdbx_strand_id
1 'polypeptide(L)' 'QNKYYYYYYLTYYNIFDVFFTELTEARTCETQSHRYKGPCVRKSNCANVCKTEGFSGGHCRGFRRRCFCTKHC' A
#
# COMPACT_ATOMS: atom_id res chain seq x y z
N GLN A 1 24.59 32.19 12.69
CA GLN A 1 23.64 32.41 11.58
C GLN A 1 23.51 31.22 10.62
N ASN A 2 24.59 30.49 10.30
CA ASN A 2 24.54 29.34 9.37
C ASN A 2 23.66 28.16 9.82
N LYS A 3 23.47 27.97 11.13
CA LYS A 3 22.65 26.88 11.68
C LYS A 3 21.16 27.03 11.33
N TYR A 4 20.64 28.26 11.37
CA TYR A 4 19.25 28.53 10.99
C TYR A 4 19.02 28.26 9.50
N TYR A 5 19.95 28.72 8.65
CA TYR A 5 19.90 28.48 7.21
C TYR A 5 19.98 26.99 6.87
N TYR A 6 20.84 26.24 7.56
CA TYR A 6 20.93 24.79 7.43
C TYR A 6 19.62 24.09 7.81
N TYR A 7 19.00 24.45 8.95
CA TYR A 7 17.71 23.89 9.34
C TYR A 7 16.61 24.21 8.32
N TYR A 8 16.55 25.44 7.83
CA TYR A 8 15.58 25.85 6.83
C TYR A 8 15.70 25.00 5.55
N TYR A 9 16.92 24.84 5.04
CA TYR A 9 17.19 24.00 3.87
C TYR A 9 16.79 22.55 4.15
N LEU A 10 17.21 21.98 5.29
CA LEU A 10 16.87 20.61 5.67
C LEU A 10 15.35 20.39 5.71
N THR A 11 14.59 21.33 6.28
CA THR A 11 13.13 21.24 6.31
C THR A 11 12.52 21.29 4.91
N TYR A 12 13.06 22.12 4.00
CA TYR A 12 12.58 22.20 2.63
C TYR A 12 12.77 20.88 1.88
N TYR A 13 13.92 20.21 2.01
CA TYR A 13 14.14 18.89 1.42
C TYR A 13 13.18 17.85 1.96
N ASN A 14 13.02 17.78 3.29
CA ASN A 14 12.09 16.82 3.89
C ASN A 14 10.65 17.05 3.42
N ILE A 15 10.21 18.31 3.34
CA ILE A 15 8.88 18.66 2.83
C ILE A 15 8.74 18.27 1.35
N PHE A 16 9.76 18.56 0.54
CA PHE A 16 9.79 18.20 -0.87
C PHE A 16 9.74 16.67 -1.07
N ASP A 17 10.51 15.91 -0.28
CA ASP A 17 10.51 14.45 -0.32
C ASP A 17 9.13 13.88 0.03
N VAL A 18 8.51 14.35 1.13
CA VAL A 18 7.15 13.93 1.53
C VAL A 18 6.13 14.27 0.43
N PHE A 19 6.15 15.50 -0.07
CA PHE A 19 5.22 15.92 -1.13
C PHE A 19 5.41 15.12 -2.43
N PHE A 20 6.66 14.90 -2.85
CA PHE A 20 6.98 14.10 -4.04
C PHE A 20 6.54 12.64 -3.87
N THR A 21 6.66 12.05 -2.69
CA THR A 21 6.18 10.68 -2.44
C THR A 21 4.67 10.54 -2.58
N GLU A 22 3.88 11.51 -2.10
CA GLU A 22 2.42 11.48 -2.27
C GLU A 22 2.01 11.62 -3.73
N LEU A 23 2.73 12.44 -4.51
CA LEU A 23 2.46 12.61 -5.95
C LEU A 23 2.85 11.39 -6.79
N THR A 24 3.76 10.55 -6.29
CA THR A 24 4.29 9.40 -7.02
C THR A 24 3.71 8.06 -6.59
N GLU A 25 2.91 8.01 -5.51
CA GLU A 25 2.26 6.77 -5.10
C GLU A 25 1.20 6.37 -6.16
N ALA A 26 1.51 5.31 -6.92
CA ALA A 26 0.56 4.74 -7.86
C ALA A 26 -0.70 4.30 -7.12
N ARG A 27 -1.87 4.56 -7.72
CA ARG A 27 -3.14 4.24 -7.08
C ARG A 27 -3.21 2.73 -6.87
N THR A 28 -3.75 2.30 -5.74
CA THR A 28 -3.95 0.88 -5.48
C THR A 28 -5.41 0.54 -5.71
N CYS A 29 -5.66 -0.35 -6.67
CA CYS A 29 -6.98 -0.91 -6.94
C CYS A 29 -7.18 -2.21 -6.15
N GLU A 30 -8.36 -2.36 -5.56
CA GLU A 30 -8.73 -3.53 -4.76
C GLU A 30 -9.87 -4.32 -5.43
N THR A 31 -9.82 -5.65 -5.34
CA THR A 31 -10.89 -6.53 -5.81
C THR A 31 -11.01 -7.72 -4.88
N GLN A 32 -12.23 -8.18 -4.57
CA GLN A 32 -12.41 -9.38 -3.75
C GLN A 32 -11.87 -10.60 -4.51
N SER A 33 -11.06 -11.43 -3.86
CA SER A 33 -10.52 -12.66 -4.45
C SER A 33 -11.64 -13.63 -4.85
N HIS A 34 -11.50 -14.22 -6.03
CA HIS A 34 -12.44 -15.24 -6.52
C HIS A 34 -12.05 -16.66 -6.10
N ARG A 35 -10.77 -16.89 -5.79
CA ARG A 35 -10.26 -18.23 -5.41
C ARG A 35 -10.11 -18.44 -3.92
N TYR A 36 -10.03 -17.37 -3.12
CA TYR A 36 -9.88 -17.47 -1.67
C TYR A 36 -11.19 -17.96 -1.04
N LYS A 37 -11.12 -19.04 -0.27
CA LYS A 37 -12.29 -19.66 0.37
C LYS A 37 -12.26 -19.48 1.88
N GLY A 38 -13.41 -19.17 2.45
CA GLY A 38 -13.60 -19.03 3.89
C GLY A 38 -13.02 -17.74 4.49
N PRO A 39 -12.99 -17.64 5.84
CA PRO A 39 -12.47 -16.47 6.54
C PRO A 39 -10.96 -16.26 6.29
N CYS A 40 -10.60 -15.01 6.05
CA CYS A 40 -9.24 -14.56 5.88
C CYS A 40 -8.57 -14.36 7.24
N VAL A 41 -7.82 -15.37 7.66
CA VAL A 41 -7.10 -15.37 8.95
C VAL A 41 -5.67 -14.88 8.76
N ARG A 42 -5.01 -15.30 7.66
CA ARG A 42 -3.60 -14.99 7.38
C ARG A 42 -3.47 -14.16 6.10
N LYS A 43 -2.94 -12.94 6.24
CA LYS A 43 -2.72 -12.00 5.11
C LYS A 43 -1.78 -12.58 4.05
N SER A 44 -0.74 -13.32 4.45
CA SER A 44 0.19 -13.97 3.52
C SER A 44 -0.49 -14.99 2.61
N ASN A 45 -1.41 -15.81 3.15
CA ASN A 45 -2.19 -16.76 2.34
C ASN A 45 -3.08 -16.02 1.33
N CYS A 46 -3.76 -14.95 1.76
CA CYS A 46 -4.55 -14.10 0.86
C CYS A 46 -3.69 -13.49 -0.25
N ALA A 47 -2.53 -12.91 0.09
CA ALA A 47 -1.61 -12.35 -0.90
C ALA A 47 -1.10 -13.42 -1.90
N ASN A 48 -0.78 -14.63 -1.43
CA ASN A 48 -0.35 -15.71 -2.30
C ASN A 48 -1.45 -16.16 -3.27
N VAL A 49 -2.70 -16.28 -2.81
CA VAL A 49 -3.84 -16.59 -3.69
C VAL A 49 -4.04 -15.47 -4.72
N CYS A 50 -3.99 -14.21 -4.28
CA CYS A 50 -4.12 -13.05 -5.16
C CYS A 50 -3.03 -12.99 -6.24
N LYS A 51 -1.80 -13.41 -5.94
CA LYS A 51 -0.74 -13.55 -6.95
C LYS A 51 -1.12 -14.56 -8.03
N THR A 52 -1.78 -15.67 -7.68
CA THR A 52 -2.30 -16.63 -8.68
C THR A 52 -3.44 -16.05 -9.53
N GLU A 53 -4.11 -15.01 -9.06
CA GLU A 53 -5.17 -14.28 -9.75
C GLU A 53 -4.64 -13.10 -10.59
N GLY A 54 -3.32 -12.89 -10.63
CA GLY A 54 -2.69 -11.82 -11.42
C GLY A 54 -2.55 -10.48 -10.69
N PHE A 55 -2.73 -10.46 -9.37
CA PHE A 55 -2.57 -9.26 -8.54
C PHE A 55 -1.18 -9.22 -7.87
N SER A 56 -0.67 -8.03 -7.54
CA SER A 56 0.64 -7.88 -6.90
C SER A 56 0.61 -8.24 -5.40
N GLY A 57 -0.55 -8.16 -4.76
CA GLY A 57 -0.71 -8.47 -3.34
C GLY A 57 -2.15 -8.73 -2.91
N GLY A 58 -2.37 -8.80 -1.60
CA GLY A 58 -3.70 -8.94 -1.03
C GLY A 58 -3.72 -8.81 0.50
N HIS A 59 -4.89 -8.52 1.05
CA HIS A 59 -5.10 -8.39 2.49
C HIS A 59 -6.51 -8.81 2.94
N CYS A 60 -6.62 -9.11 4.24
CA CYS A 60 -7.89 -9.46 4.87
C CYS A 60 -8.62 -8.19 5.32
N ARG A 61 -9.88 -7.99 4.91
CA ARG A 61 -10.66 -6.80 5.24
C ARG A 61 -12.07 -7.14 5.73
N GLY A 62 -12.59 -6.29 6.62
CA GLY A 62 -13.97 -6.28 7.06
C GLY A 62 -14.34 -7.35 8.09
N PHE A 63 -15.57 -7.26 8.60
CA PHE A 63 -16.10 -8.14 9.65
C PHE A 63 -16.17 -9.62 9.22
N ARG A 64 -16.57 -9.89 7.97
CA ARG A 64 -16.58 -11.25 7.40
C ARG A 64 -15.18 -11.77 7.05
N ARG A 65 -14.12 -11.00 7.32
CA ARG A 65 -12.72 -11.32 7.03
C ARG A 65 -12.57 -11.82 5.59
N ARG A 66 -12.92 -11.01 4.60
CA ARG A 66 -12.78 -11.40 3.18
C ARG A 66 -11.38 -11.05 2.67
N CYS A 67 -10.88 -11.83 1.72
CA CYS A 67 -9.62 -11.54 1.05
C CYS A 67 -9.84 -10.56 -0.11
N PHE A 68 -9.12 -9.44 -0.10
CA PHE A 68 -9.09 -8.45 -1.18
C PHE A 68 -7.71 -8.42 -1.79
N CYS A 69 -7.65 -8.65 -3.10
CA CYS A 69 -6.45 -8.57 -3.92
C CYS A 69 -6.18 -7.13 -4.33
N THR A 70 -4.90 -6.78 -4.39
CA THR A 70 -4.43 -5.41 -4.65
C THR A 70 -3.49 -5.39 -5.84
N LYS A 71 -3.63 -4.41 -6.72
CA LYS A 71 -2.69 -4.13 -7.81
C LYS A 71 -2.55 -2.62 -8.04
N HIS A 72 -1.43 -2.20 -8.62
CA HIS A 72 -1.29 -0.82 -9.08
C HIS A 72 -2.24 -0.54 -10.24
N CYS A 73 -2.81 0.64 -10.19
CA CYS A 73 -3.59 1.36 -11.20
C CYS A 73 -3.29 2.86 -11.02
#